data_AF-A0A2A9MDB7-F1
#
_entry.id   AF-A0A2A9MDB7-F1
#
_cell.length_a   1.000
_cell.length_b   1.000
_cell.length_c   1.000
_cell.angle_alpha   90.00
_cell.angle_beta   90.00
_cell.angle_gamma   90.00
#
_symmetry.space_group_name_H-M   'P 1'
#
loop_
_entity.id
_entity.type
_entity.pdbx_description
1 polymer ?
#
loop_
_entity_poly.entity_id
_entity_poly.type
_entity_poly.pdbx_seq_one_letter_code
_entity_poly.pdbx_strand_id
1 'polypeptide(L)'
;MEVWLFILGYLIHFVASCVLVYKVQQQRTVYGLSIDTQLCFLAATLSRCVWYLDTRLVETWLAYLELLCSTVISVVLTYYLWSYRHTNTKNVWTPCKAAVIIPVSMLTAFFIHPGRHWWTVQILVAFSIYTEAIEPLTSHYVGLLVLSRVVRLFFWVTLYFQGEHFLGLFLADLLHSVLAADYFVMWCRKLRHGGALIYKI
;
A
#
# COMPACT_ATOMS: atom_id res chain seq x y z
N MET A 1 -23.99 -0.03 -1.04
CA MET A 1 -23.11 0.52 -2.11
C MET A 1 -21.70 0.79 -1.61
N GLU A 2 -21.47 1.07 -0.32
CA GLU A 2 -20.11 1.44 0.17
C GLU A 2 -19.04 0.35 -0.01
N VAL A 3 -19.37 -0.93 0.20
CA VAL A 3 -18.39 -2.03 0.06
C VAL A 3 -17.80 -2.07 -1.35
N TRP A 4 -18.58 -1.67 -2.37
CA TRP A 4 -18.10 -1.58 -3.76
C TRP A 4 -17.05 -0.51 -3.97
N LEU A 5 -17.14 0.65 -3.30
CA LEU A 5 -16.11 1.70 -3.38
C LEU A 5 -14.79 1.21 -2.76
N PHE A 6 -14.89 0.49 -1.64
CA PHE A 6 -13.73 -0.07 -0.97
C PHE A 6 -13.05 -1.16 -1.82
N ILE A 7 -13.84 -2.08 -2.37
CA ILE A 7 -13.36 -3.12 -3.31
C ILE A 7 -12.75 -2.47 -4.55
N LEU A 8 -13.38 -1.43 -5.11
CA LEU A 8 -12.87 -0.72 -6.28
C LEU A 8 -11.49 -0.12 -6.01
N GLY A 9 -11.28 0.49 -4.85
CA GLY A 9 -9.96 0.96 -4.42
C GLY A 9 -8.94 -0.17 -4.46
N TYR A 10 -9.26 -1.33 -3.90
CA TYR A 10 -8.34 -2.48 -3.93
C TYR A 10 -8.14 -3.08 -5.32
N LEU A 11 -9.15 -3.11 -6.17
CA LEU A 11 -8.99 -3.55 -7.56
C LEU A 11 -8.04 -2.62 -8.34
N ILE A 12 -8.13 -1.31 -8.14
CA ILE A 12 -7.20 -0.35 -8.75
C ILE A 12 -5.77 -0.59 -8.23
N HIS A 13 -5.63 -0.86 -6.93
CA HIS A 13 -4.34 -1.22 -6.33
C HIS A 13 -3.80 -2.52 -6.95
N PHE A 14 -4.62 -3.56 -7.05
CA PHE A 14 -4.27 -4.83 -7.68
C PHE A 14 -3.78 -4.64 -9.12
N VAL A 15 -4.50 -3.86 -9.94
CA VAL A 15 -4.10 -3.54 -11.31
C VAL A 15 -2.75 -2.81 -11.34
N ALA A 16 -2.50 -1.87 -10.42
CA ALA A 16 -1.21 -1.19 -10.31
C ALA A 16 -0.07 -2.19 -10.06
N SER A 17 -0.30 -3.17 -9.18
CA SER A 17 0.66 -4.24 -8.89
C SER A 17 0.85 -5.20 -10.07
N CYS A 18 -0.20 -5.54 -10.83
CA CYS A 18 -0.08 -6.29 -12.09
C CYS A 18 0.81 -5.57 -13.11
N VAL A 19 0.58 -4.27 -13.30
CA VAL A 19 1.37 -3.44 -14.23
C VAL A 19 2.84 -3.42 -13.80
N LEU A 20 3.10 -3.36 -12.50
CA LEU A 20 4.45 -3.40 -11.98
C LEU A 20 5.13 -4.75 -12.22
N VAL A 21 4.44 -5.87 -11.94
CA VAL A 21 4.94 -7.22 -12.24
C VAL A 21 5.26 -7.35 -13.73
N TYR A 22 4.34 -6.96 -14.61
CA TYR A 22 4.54 -7.02 -16.05
C TYR A 22 5.79 -6.22 -16.47
N LYS A 23 5.96 -5.02 -15.93
CA LYS A 23 7.13 -4.19 -16.22
C LYS A 23 8.43 -4.84 -15.75
N VAL A 24 8.48 -5.38 -14.54
CA VAL A 24 9.66 -6.08 -14.01
C VAL A 24 9.98 -7.31 -14.85
N GLN A 25 8.96 -8.05 -15.28
CA GLN A 25 9.13 -9.24 -16.13
C GLN A 25 9.67 -8.88 -17.52
N GLN A 26 9.19 -7.80 -18.14
CA GLN A 26 9.65 -7.34 -19.45
C GLN A 26 11.07 -6.77 -19.39
N GLN A 27 11.36 -5.92 -18.40
CA GLN A 27 12.64 -5.22 -18.32
C GLN A 27 13.73 -6.06 -17.64
N ARG A 28 13.37 -7.13 -16.92
CA ARG A 28 14.29 -8.00 -16.16
C ARG A 28 15.23 -7.22 -15.23
N THR A 29 14.77 -6.07 -14.75
CA THR A 29 15.50 -5.17 -13.87
C THR A 29 14.56 -4.57 -12.83
N VAL A 30 15.13 -4.31 -11.67
CA VAL A 30 14.48 -3.71 -10.50
C VAL A 30 14.97 -2.27 -10.29
N TYR A 31 15.57 -1.67 -11.32
CA TYR A 31 16.07 -0.31 -11.23
C TYR A 31 15.00 0.69 -10.78
N GLY A 32 15.31 1.43 -9.70
CA GLY A 32 14.41 2.43 -9.12
C GLY A 32 13.30 1.87 -8.23
N LEU A 33 13.27 0.56 -7.95
CA LEU A 33 12.38 -0.06 -6.95
C LEU A 33 13.14 -0.36 -5.66
N SER A 34 12.51 -0.04 -4.53
CA SER A 34 13.03 -0.38 -3.21
C SER A 34 12.51 -1.75 -2.77
N ILE A 35 13.40 -2.62 -2.29
CA ILE A 35 13.05 -3.93 -1.74
C ILE A 35 12.30 -3.74 -0.41
N ASP A 36 12.73 -2.77 0.40
CA ASP A 36 12.14 -2.47 1.71
C ASP A 36 10.66 -2.08 1.58
N THR A 37 10.33 -1.18 0.65
CA THR A 37 8.94 -0.79 0.34
C THR A 37 8.04 -2.00 0.05
N GLN A 38 8.60 -2.99 -0.65
CA GLN A 38 7.85 -4.14 -1.13
C GLN A 38 7.70 -5.22 -0.06
N LEU A 39 8.66 -5.31 0.86
CA LEU A 39 8.50 -6.07 2.09
C LEU A 39 7.44 -5.44 3.01
N CYS A 40 7.38 -4.11 3.09
CA CYS A 40 6.32 -3.40 3.81
C CYS A 40 4.94 -3.66 3.18
N PHE A 41 4.81 -3.60 1.86
CA PHE A 41 3.55 -3.95 1.17
C PHE A 41 3.16 -5.41 1.36
N LEU A 42 4.12 -6.34 1.34
CA LEU A 42 3.87 -7.74 1.63
C LEU A 42 3.36 -7.91 3.07
N ALA A 43 4.02 -7.30 4.05
CA ALA A 43 3.61 -7.36 5.46
C ALA A 43 2.21 -6.77 5.67
N ALA A 44 1.90 -5.63 5.03
CA ALA A 44 0.57 -5.04 5.03
C ALA A 44 -0.46 -5.98 4.42
N THR A 45 -0.16 -6.60 3.28
CA THR A 45 -1.06 -7.54 2.58
C THR A 45 -1.33 -8.79 3.42
N LEU A 46 -0.30 -9.36 4.06
CA LEU A 46 -0.44 -10.50 4.96
C LEU A 46 -1.29 -10.16 6.19
N SER A 47 -1.11 -8.95 6.73
CA SER A 47 -1.96 -8.45 7.82
C SER A 47 -3.43 -8.37 7.39
N ARG A 48 -3.71 -7.93 6.13
CA ARG A 48 -5.07 -7.93 5.58
C ARG A 48 -5.71 -9.31 5.60
N CYS A 49 -4.96 -10.37 5.31
CA CYS A 49 -5.51 -11.72 5.32
C CYS A 49 -6.11 -12.11 6.68
N VAL A 50 -5.58 -11.56 7.77
CA VAL A 50 -6.05 -11.83 9.14
C VAL A 50 -7.25 -10.94 9.47
N TRP A 51 -7.14 -9.63 9.28
CA TRP A 51 -8.17 -8.70 9.72
C TRP A 51 -9.40 -8.68 8.80
N TYR A 52 -9.24 -9.09 7.54
CA TYR A 52 -10.32 -9.17 6.57
C TYR A 52 -11.49 -10.07 7.04
N LEU A 53 -11.17 -11.16 7.74
CA LEU A 53 -12.14 -12.15 8.25
C LEU A 53 -13.10 -11.62 9.32
N ASP A 54 -12.83 -10.46 9.90
CA ASP A 54 -13.62 -9.87 10.99
C ASP A 54 -14.32 -8.56 10.55
N THR A 55 -14.27 -8.25 9.26
CA THR A 55 -14.86 -7.03 8.69
C THR A 55 -16.06 -7.35 7.82
N ARG A 56 -16.91 -6.33 7.55
CA ARG A 56 -18.08 -6.41 6.66
C ARG A 56 -17.76 -6.89 5.23
N LEU A 57 -16.48 -7.02 4.89
CA LEU A 57 -15.99 -7.49 3.59
C LEU A 57 -16.14 -9.01 3.41
N VAL A 58 -16.26 -9.77 4.50
CA VAL A 58 -16.54 -11.22 4.48
C VAL A 58 -17.79 -11.56 3.68
N GLU A 59 -18.77 -10.66 3.62
CA GLU A 59 -20.03 -10.92 2.91
C GLU A 59 -19.89 -10.92 1.38
N THR A 60 -18.73 -10.50 0.84
CA THR A 60 -18.53 -10.35 -0.61
C THR A 60 -17.50 -11.33 -1.18
N TRP A 61 -17.94 -12.22 -2.07
CA TRP A 61 -17.08 -13.20 -2.74
C TRP A 61 -15.96 -12.55 -3.57
N LEU A 62 -16.22 -11.39 -4.19
CA LEU A 62 -15.26 -10.68 -5.02
C LEU A 62 -14.06 -10.20 -4.20
N ALA A 63 -14.30 -9.81 -2.96
CA ALA A 63 -13.24 -9.34 -2.08
C ALA A 63 -12.33 -10.50 -1.59
N TYR A 64 -12.83 -11.74 -1.51
CA TYR A 64 -11.97 -12.92 -1.32
C TYR A 64 -11.07 -13.17 -2.53
N LEU A 65 -11.61 -13.04 -3.74
CA LEU A 65 -10.83 -13.18 -4.97
C LEU A 65 -9.76 -12.10 -5.07
N GLU A 66 -10.11 -10.83 -4.81
CA GLU A 66 -9.15 -9.73 -4.78
C GLU A 66 -8.05 -10.00 -3.75
N LEU A 67 -8.40 -10.37 -2.52
CA LEU A 67 -7.43 -10.62 -1.46
C LEU A 67 -6.44 -11.73 -1.84
N LEU A 68 -6.94 -12.83 -2.40
CA LEU A 68 -6.11 -13.94 -2.88
C LEU A 68 -5.19 -13.49 -4.01
N CYS A 69 -5.74 -12.85 -5.05
CA CYS A 69 -4.96 -12.39 -6.20
C CYS A 69 -3.91 -11.35 -5.79
N SER A 70 -4.26 -10.39 -4.95
CA SER A 70 -3.33 -9.38 -4.41
C SER A 70 -2.24 -10.01 -3.57
N THR A 71 -2.54 -11.02 -2.74
CA THR A 71 -1.54 -11.74 -1.95
C THR A 71 -0.55 -12.47 -2.84
N VAL A 72 -1.05 -13.18 -3.86
CA VAL A 72 -0.21 -13.88 -4.84
C VAL A 72 0.71 -12.89 -5.58
N ILE A 73 0.17 -11.77 -6.04
CA ILE A 73 0.96 -10.74 -6.74
C ILE A 73 2.02 -10.14 -5.83
N SER A 74 1.68 -9.81 -4.58
CA SER A 74 2.66 -9.29 -3.62
C SER A 74 3.81 -10.27 -3.41
N VAL A 75 3.52 -11.56 -3.24
CA VAL A 75 4.55 -12.62 -3.11
C VAL A 75 5.40 -12.73 -4.38
N VAL A 76 4.77 -12.76 -5.57
CA VAL A 76 5.48 -12.83 -6.86
C VAL A 76 6.40 -11.63 -7.04
N LEU A 77 5.93 -10.43 -6.67
CA LEU A 77 6.72 -9.22 -6.77
C LEU A 77 7.92 -9.25 -5.82
N THR A 78 7.73 -9.65 -4.56
CA THR A 78 8.83 -9.85 -3.60
C THR A 78 9.83 -10.88 -4.12
N TYR A 79 9.37 -11.97 -4.73
CA TYR A 79 10.23 -12.98 -5.36
C TYR A 79 11.07 -12.40 -6.51
N TYR A 80 10.46 -11.63 -7.42
CA TYR A 80 11.20 -10.99 -8.51
C TYR A 80 12.23 -9.98 -8.01
N LEU A 81 11.91 -9.21 -6.97
CA LEU A 81 12.85 -8.28 -6.34
C LEU A 81 14.05 -8.99 -5.72
N TRP A 82 13.82 -10.15 -5.11
CA TRP A 82 14.89 -10.99 -4.60
C TRP A 82 15.76 -11.57 -5.72
N SER A 83 15.13 -12.08 -6.79
CA SER A 83 15.82 -12.65 -7.95
C SER A 83 16.68 -11.61 -8.68
N TYR A 84 16.15 -10.42 -8.91
CA TYR A 84 16.83 -9.32 -9.60
C TYR A 84 17.54 -8.34 -8.65
N ARG A 85 17.81 -8.74 -7.40
CA ARG A 85 18.45 -7.87 -6.38
C ARG A 85 19.77 -7.25 -6.82
N HIS A 86 20.48 -7.93 -7.72
CA HIS A 86 21.76 -7.47 -8.28
C HIS A 86 21.63 -6.20 -9.14
N THR A 87 20.44 -5.90 -9.65
CA THR A 87 20.14 -4.66 -10.41
C THR A 87 19.65 -3.51 -9.53
N ASN A 88 19.57 -3.73 -8.21
CA ASN A 88 19.07 -2.73 -7.28
C ASN A 88 20.16 -1.68 -6.97
N THR A 89 19.86 -0.42 -7.26
CA THR A 89 20.74 0.72 -7.01
C THR A 89 20.29 1.58 -5.83
N LYS A 90 19.10 1.31 -5.27
CA LYS A 90 18.54 2.08 -4.16
C LYS A 90 19.01 1.50 -2.85
N ASN A 91 19.95 2.20 -2.22
CA ASN A 91 20.28 1.95 -0.82
C ASN A 91 19.41 2.86 0.05
N VAL A 92 18.54 2.25 0.85
CA VAL A 92 17.61 2.98 1.71
C VAL A 92 18.34 3.37 3.00
N TRP A 93 18.08 4.60 3.47
CA TRP A 93 18.61 5.06 4.75
C TRP A 93 18.16 4.13 5.88
N THR A 94 19.06 3.77 6.79
CA THR A 94 18.84 2.75 7.84
C THR A 94 17.50 2.84 8.60
N PRO A 95 16.99 4.01 9.03
CA PRO A 95 15.69 4.08 9.72
C PRO A 95 14.49 3.79 8.81
N CYS A 96 14.67 3.88 7.50
CA CYS A 96 13.63 3.59 6.50
C CYS A 96 13.71 2.15 5.98
N LYS A 97 14.51 1.27 6.60
CA LYS A 97 14.54 -0.15 6.22
C LYS A 97 13.26 -0.85 6.71
N ALA A 98 12.79 -1.83 5.96
CA ALA A 98 11.60 -2.60 6.33
C ALA A 98 11.75 -3.26 7.71
N ALA A 99 12.97 -3.71 8.04
CA ALA A 99 13.31 -4.28 9.34
C ALA A 99 13.08 -3.32 10.52
N VAL A 100 13.06 -2.01 10.30
CA VAL A 100 12.78 -0.98 11.31
C VAL A 100 11.32 -0.51 11.20
N ILE A 101 10.83 -0.26 9.98
CA ILE A 101 9.47 0.24 9.75
C ILE A 101 8.41 -0.75 10.24
N ILE A 102 8.56 -2.04 9.94
CA ILE A 102 7.58 -3.07 10.34
C ILE A 102 7.40 -3.12 11.87
N PRO A 103 8.46 -3.28 12.70
CA PRO A 103 8.27 -3.29 14.15
C PRO A 103 7.82 -1.94 14.71
N VAL A 104 8.32 -0.81 14.18
CA VAL A 104 7.90 0.52 14.65
C VAL A 104 6.43 0.76 14.37
N SER A 105 5.95 0.50 13.15
CA SER A 105 4.54 0.64 12.78
C SER A 105 3.63 -0.28 13.59
N MET A 106 4.08 -1.51 13.93
CA MET A 106 3.34 -2.42 14.79
C MET A 106 3.22 -1.88 16.22
N LEU A 107 4.33 -1.37 16.80
CA LEU A 107 4.32 -0.74 18.12
C LEU A 107 3.43 0.50 18.15
N THR A 108 3.53 1.35 17.14
CA THR A 108 2.69 2.55 17.00
C THR A 108 1.21 2.18 16.88
N ALA A 109 0.88 1.16 16.08
CA ALA A 109 -0.50 0.65 15.97
C ALA A 109 -1.03 0.14 17.31
N PHE A 110 -0.19 -0.58 18.07
CA PHE A 110 -0.54 -1.12 19.39
C PHE A 110 -0.84 -0.02 20.41
N PHE A 111 -0.03 1.04 20.48
CA PHE A 111 -0.21 2.12 21.47
C PHE A 111 -1.28 3.15 21.09
N ILE A 112 -1.45 3.47 19.80
CA ILE A 112 -2.38 4.51 19.34
C ILE A 112 -3.80 3.95 19.11
N HIS A 113 -3.90 2.70 18.67
CA HIS A 113 -5.17 2.04 18.41
C HIS A 113 -5.33 0.73 19.18
N PRO A 114 -5.16 0.73 20.53
CA PRO A 114 -5.54 -0.41 21.34
C PRO A 114 -7.06 -0.52 21.24
N GLY A 115 -7.57 -1.44 20.40
CA GLY A 115 -9.01 -1.65 20.33
C GLY A 115 -9.55 -2.19 21.67
N ARG A 116 -10.86 -2.40 21.76
CA ARG A 116 -11.53 -2.81 23.01
C ARG A 116 -10.94 -4.07 23.66
N HIS A 117 -10.30 -4.95 22.90
CA HIS A 117 -9.52 -6.08 23.41
C HIS A 117 -8.09 -6.00 22.85
N TRP A 118 -7.12 -6.47 23.65
CA TRP A 118 -5.66 -6.38 23.39
C TRP A 118 -5.21 -7.11 22.11
N TRP A 119 -6.10 -7.88 21.47
CA TRP A 119 -5.93 -8.57 20.18
C TRP A 119 -7.01 -8.15 19.19
N THR A 120 -7.15 -6.85 18.95
CA THR A 120 -8.19 -6.35 18.04
C THR A 120 -7.67 -6.22 16.62
N VAL A 121 -8.52 -6.63 15.69
CA VAL A 121 -8.40 -6.43 14.24
C VAL A 121 -8.06 -4.98 13.88
N GLN A 122 -8.51 -4.02 14.69
CA GLN A 122 -8.17 -2.61 14.58
C GLN A 122 -6.65 -2.33 14.58
N ILE A 123 -5.85 -3.06 15.38
CA ILE A 123 -4.39 -2.91 15.43
C ILE A 123 -3.79 -3.35 14.09
N LEU A 124 -4.26 -4.47 13.54
CA LEU A 124 -3.77 -5.01 12.27
C LEU A 124 -4.16 -4.11 11.09
N VAL A 125 -5.37 -3.54 11.11
CA VAL A 125 -5.78 -2.54 10.11
C VAL A 125 -4.87 -1.30 10.21
N ALA A 126 -4.67 -0.74 11.41
CA ALA A 126 -3.81 0.42 11.61
C ALA A 126 -2.35 0.13 11.18
N PHE A 127 -1.81 -1.03 11.55
CA PHE A 127 -0.49 -1.49 11.12
C PHE A 127 -0.38 -1.52 9.58
N SER A 128 -1.37 -2.08 8.88
CA SER A 128 -1.36 -2.13 7.42
C SER A 128 -1.40 -0.73 6.79
N ILE A 129 -2.08 0.24 7.41
CA ILE A 129 -2.10 1.62 6.92
C ILE A 129 -0.76 2.32 7.20
N TYR A 130 -0.20 2.17 8.40
CA TYR A 130 1.06 2.80 8.79
C TYR A 130 2.26 2.29 8.00
N THR A 131 2.35 0.97 7.79
CA THR A 131 3.41 0.37 6.97
C THR A 131 3.37 0.86 5.53
N GLU A 132 2.18 1.04 4.97
CA GLU A 132 2.01 1.58 3.62
C GLU A 132 2.35 3.07 3.53
N ALA A 133 2.15 3.83 4.61
CA ALA A 133 2.30 5.28 4.62
C ALA A 133 3.74 5.79 4.67
N ILE A 134 4.64 5.03 5.27
CA ILE A 134 6.01 5.48 5.56
C ILE A 134 6.95 5.31 4.34
N GLU A 135 6.61 4.44 3.39
CA GLU A 135 7.52 4.06 2.32
C GLU A 135 7.32 4.85 1.02
N PRO A 136 8.37 5.53 0.51
CA PRO A 136 8.30 6.38 -0.68
C PRO A 136 8.09 5.57 -1.97
N LEU A 137 6.95 5.77 -2.61
CA LEU A 137 6.59 5.18 -3.90
C LEU A 137 7.41 5.76 -5.06
N THR A 138 8.11 4.91 -5.82
CA THR A 138 8.84 5.35 -7.03
C THR A 138 8.49 4.52 -8.26
N SER A 139 7.71 5.09 -9.20
CA SER A 139 7.65 4.80 -10.66
C SER A 139 6.26 5.19 -11.26
N HIS A 140 5.92 4.68 -12.44
CA HIS A 140 4.72 5.04 -13.22
C HIS A 140 3.42 4.42 -12.68
N TYR A 141 3.52 3.38 -11.85
CA TYR A 141 2.37 2.77 -11.18
C TYR A 141 1.87 3.60 -9.99
N VAL A 142 2.63 4.63 -9.60
CA VAL A 142 2.31 5.52 -8.46
C VAL A 142 1.04 6.30 -8.70
N GLY A 143 0.73 6.71 -9.94
CA GLY A 143 -0.53 7.36 -10.26
C GLY A 143 -1.75 6.48 -9.95
N LEU A 144 -1.69 5.19 -10.28
CA LEU A 144 -2.75 4.22 -9.96
C LEU A 144 -2.82 3.93 -8.45
N LEU A 145 -1.67 3.88 -7.78
CA LEU A 145 -1.64 3.72 -6.32
C LEU A 145 -2.22 4.93 -5.59
N VAL A 146 -1.96 6.15 -6.04
CA VAL A 146 -2.56 7.35 -5.45
C VAL A 146 -4.07 7.35 -5.73
N LEU A 147 -4.49 7.00 -6.94
CA LEU A 147 -5.90 6.92 -7.30
C LEU A 147 -6.67 5.91 -6.42
N SER A 148 -6.09 4.74 -6.14
CA SER A 148 -6.71 3.76 -5.24
C SER A 148 -6.95 4.31 -3.83
N ARG A 149 -6.05 5.18 -3.35
CA ARG A 149 -6.17 5.84 -2.03
C ARG A 149 -7.24 6.91 -2.01
N VAL A 150 -7.34 7.71 -3.07
CA VAL A 150 -8.41 8.71 -3.21
C VAL A 150 -9.79 8.02 -3.17
N VAL A 151 -9.95 6.89 -3.87
CA VAL A 151 -11.18 6.10 -3.83
C VAL A 151 -11.49 5.59 -2.42
N ARG A 152 -10.47 5.16 -1.66
CA ARG A 152 -10.62 4.76 -0.25
C ARG A 152 -10.99 5.92 0.68
N LEU A 153 -10.47 7.12 0.45
CA LEU A 153 -10.87 8.30 1.23
C LEU A 153 -12.35 8.61 1.04
N PHE A 154 -12.87 8.48 -0.20
CA PHE A 154 -14.31 8.62 -0.44
C PHE A 154 -15.11 7.57 0.32
N PHE A 155 -14.64 6.33 0.40
CA PHE A 155 -15.26 5.31 1.23
C PHE A 155 -15.33 5.74 2.71
N TRP A 156 -14.25 6.25 3.30
CA TRP A 156 -14.26 6.72 4.68
C TRP A 156 -15.23 7.88 4.92
N VAL A 157 -15.32 8.81 3.97
CA VAL A 157 -16.27 9.93 4.02
C VAL A 157 -17.70 9.40 3.97
N THR A 158 -18.01 8.44 3.09
CA THR A 158 -19.34 7.82 3.05
C THR A 158 -19.67 7.09 4.36
N LEU A 159 -18.70 6.40 4.95
CA LEU A 159 -18.85 5.69 6.21
C LEU A 159 -19.12 6.66 7.39
N TYR A 160 -18.46 7.83 7.38
CA TYR A 160 -18.67 8.86 8.39
C TYR A 160 -20.10 9.43 8.36
N PHE A 161 -20.66 9.65 7.17
CA PHE A 161 -22.05 10.11 7.03
C PHE A 161 -23.09 9.09 7.51
N GLN A 162 -22.71 7.81 7.61
CA GLN A 162 -23.59 6.74 8.10
C GLN A 162 -23.52 6.53 9.62
N GLY A 163 -22.69 7.31 10.33
CA GLY A 163 -22.59 7.27 11.79
C GLY A 163 -21.53 6.29 12.34
N GLU A 164 -20.74 5.63 11.50
CA GLU A 164 -19.60 4.82 11.94
C GLU A 164 -18.32 5.67 11.98
N HIS A 165 -17.90 6.03 13.19
CA HIS A 165 -16.81 6.98 13.40
C HIS A 165 -15.47 6.30 13.70
N PHE A 166 -14.75 5.89 12.66
CA PHE A 166 -13.37 5.41 12.76
C PHE A 166 -12.36 6.52 12.43
N LEU A 167 -12.42 7.62 13.18
CA LEU A 167 -11.66 8.86 12.90
C LEU A 167 -10.14 8.64 12.85
N GLY A 168 -9.59 7.77 13.70
CA GLY A 168 -8.16 7.47 13.71
C GLY A 168 -7.66 6.84 12.41
N LEU A 169 -8.41 5.86 11.89
CA LEU A 169 -8.07 5.20 10.63
C LEU A 169 -8.24 6.14 9.43
N PHE A 170 -9.28 6.96 9.46
CA PHE A 170 -9.49 7.99 8.45
C PHE A 170 -8.34 9.00 8.40
N LEU A 171 -7.90 9.51 9.56
CA LEU A 171 -6.77 10.45 9.63
C LEU A 171 -5.45 9.82 9.15
N ALA A 172 -5.22 8.55 9.48
CA ALA A 172 -4.05 7.82 8.99
C ALA A 172 -4.07 7.69 7.45
N ASP A 173 -5.22 7.37 6.86
CA ASP A 173 -5.36 7.25 5.40
C ASP A 173 -5.29 8.61 4.69
N LEU A 174 -5.80 9.67 5.35
CA LEU A 174 -5.68 11.04 4.87
C LEU A 174 -4.23 11.50 4.86
N LEU A 175 -3.50 11.30 5.96
CA LEU A 175 -2.09 11.64 6.05
C LEU A 175 -1.27 10.92 4.99
N HIS A 176 -1.53 9.62 4.80
CA HIS A 176 -0.88 8.86 3.73
C HIS A 176 -1.21 9.43 2.35
N SER A 177 -2.47 9.76 2.08
CA SER A 177 -2.87 10.35 0.80
C SER A 177 -2.21 11.70 0.54
N VAL A 178 -2.00 12.52 1.58
CA VAL A 178 -1.25 13.78 1.50
C VAL A 178 0.23 13.54 1.18
N LEU A 179 0.88 12.59 1.87
CA LEU A 179 2.26 12.20 1.57
C LEU A 179 2.39 11.66 0.13
N ALA A 180 1.41 10.87 -0.31
CA ALA A 180 1.34 10.33 -1.66
C ALA A 180 1.05 11.41 -2.73
N ALA A 181 0.41 12.52 -2.36
CA ALA A 181 0.07 13.61 -3.28
C ALA A 181 1.34 14.32 -3.81
N ASP A 182 2.38 14.46 -3.00
CA ASP A 182 3.65 15.04 -3.47
C ASP A 182 4.28 14.17 -4.58
N TYR A 183 4.23 12.84 -4.43
CA TYR A 183 4.64 11.91 -5.48
C TYR A 183 3.77 12.01 -6.74
N PHE A 184 2.46 12.19 -6.57
CA PHE A 184 1.56 12.39 -7.70
C PHE A 184 1.90 13.67 -8.47
N VAL A 185 2.18 14.77 -7.77
CA VAL A 185 2.59 16.04 -8.39
C VAL A 185 3.92 15.88 -9.12
N MET A 186 4.91 15.24 -8.50
CA MET A 186 6.18 14.92 -9.17
C MET A 186 5.97 14.07 -10.43
N TRP A 187 5.09 13.07 -10.35
CA TRP A 187 4.75 12.21 -11.49
C TRP A 187 4.03 12.97 -12.62
N CYS A 188 3.05 13.82 -12.31
CA CYS A 188 2.36 14.67 -13.28
C CYS A 188 3.33 15.65 -13.97
N ARG A 189 4.23 16.28 -13.20
CA ARG A 189 5.29 17.15 -13.75
C ARG A 189 6.21 16.37 -14.69
N LYS A 190 6.56 15.13 -14.32
CA LYS A 190 7.39 14.24 -15.13
C LYS A 190 6.71 13.82 -16.44
N LEU A 191 5.42 13.45 -16.40
CA LEU A 191 4.62 13.17 -17.59
C LEU A 191 4.56 14.37 -18.54
N ARG A 192 4.42 15.57 -17.98
CA ARG A 192 4.35 16.83 -18.74
C ARG A 192 5.67 17.23 -19.38
N HIS A 193 6.81 16.80 -18.85
CA HIS A 193 8.15 17.22 -19.32
C HIS A 193 8.96 16.10 -19.98
N GLY A 194 8.42 14.89 -20.14
CA GLY A 194 9.07 13.78 -20.84
C GLY A 194 10.38 13.29 -20.19
N GLY A 195 10.66 13.66 -18.95
CA GLY A 195 11.95 13.44 -18.30
C GLY A 195 12.19 11.97 -17.93
N ALA A 196 13.32 11.41 -18.40
CA ALA A 196 13.83 10.14 -17.92
C ALA A 196 14.21 10.24 -16.43
N LEU A 197 13.79 9.27 -15.62
CA LEU A 197 14.19 9.17 -14.20
C LEU A 197 15.57 8.51 -14.16
N ILE A 198 16.53 9.17 -14.77
CA ILE A 198 17.95 8.83 -14.67
C ILE A 198 18.48 9.89 -13.73
N TYR A 199 18.73 9.50 -12.48
CA TYR A 199 19.86 10.07 -11.78
C TYR A 199 21.04 9.75 -12.68
N LYS A 200 21.47 10.72 -13.50
CA LYS A 200 22.78 10.63 -14.14
C LYS A 200 23.74 10.66 -12.96
N ILE A 201 24.32 9.50 -12.67
CA ILE A 201 25.59 9.42 -11.98
C ILE A 201 26.61 10.08 -12.91
#